data_AF-A0A4U0WFG4-F1
#
_entry.id   AF-A0A4U0WFG4-F1
#
_cell.length_a   1.000
_cell.length_b   1.000
_cell.length_c   1.000
_cell.angle_alpha   90.00
_cell.angle_beta   90.00
_cell.angle_gamma   90.00
#
_symmetry.space_group_name_H-M   'P 1'
#
loop_
_entity.id
_entity.type
_entity.pdbx_description
1 polymer ?
#
loop_
_entity_poly.entity_id
_entity_poly.type
_entity_poly.pdbx_seq_one_letter_code
_entity_poly.pdbx_strand_id
1 'polypeptide(L)'
;DYRKAAILTGLLVGALYLSFSLVIYRWCGIWIATPAFGSAGTLFKKISYGIALPGLVIGVAIYQHVAAKLLFVRMLRDTRHLQENTVIHWSTWLGANLLLGALGFIIAEAVPILNYLLGLAGSLCFAPFSLIFPALLWMHDFRSYRAGSRSQQAMYGAHALIVLVGMFMVVGGTYGVAVSIKQAYDSGMIGKAFDCADNSGS
;
A
#
# COMPACT_ATOMS: atom_id res chain seq x y z
N ASP A 1 16.83 20.64 -8.61
CA ASP A 1 16.37 20.57 -7.19
C ASP A 1 15.66 19.27 -6.80
N TYR A 2 14.78 18.72 -7.64
CA TYR A 2 14.05 17.48 -7.35
C TYR A 2 14.90 16.31 -6.79
N ARG A 3 16.02 15.97 -7.45
CA ARG A 3 16.88 14.85 -7.00
C ARG A 3 17.45 15.06 -5.60
N LYS A 4 17.87 16.29 -5.27
CA LYS A 4 18.41 16.62 -3.94
C LYS A 4 17.33 16.48 -2.87
N ALA A 5 16.13 16.99 -3.15
CA ALA A 5 14.98 16.86 -2.25
C ALA A 5 14.61 15.39 -2.05
N ALA A 6 14.51 14.60 -3.12
CA ALA A 6 14.16 13.18 -3.05
C ALA A 6 15.16 12.36 -2.20
N ILE A 7 16.47 12.60 -2.38
CA ILE A 7 17.50 11.92 -1.57
C ILE A 7 17.39 12.33 -0.10
N LEU A 8 17.23 13.62 0.19
CA LEU A 8 17.10 14.10 1.55
C LEU A 8 15.85 13.51 2.25
N THR A 9 14.72 13.51 1.56
CA THR A 9 13.49 12.89 2.07
C THR A 9 13.70 11.40 2.31
N GLY A 10 14.35 10.68 1.38
CA GLY A 10 14.65 9.27 1.55
C GLY A 10 15.51 8.98 2.78
N LEU A 11 16.55 9.78 3.02
CA LEU A 11 17.41 9.66 4.21
C LEU A 11 16.63 9.94 5.49
N LEU A 12 15.83 11.01 5.53
CA LEU A 12 15.05 11.38 6.71
C LEU A 12 13.99 10.32 7.04
N VAL A 13 13.26 9.86 6.03
CA VAL A 13 12.26 8.79 6.17
C VAL A 13 12.94 7.50 6.65
N GLY A 14 14.06 7.12 6.04
CA GLY A 14 14.84 5.95 6.46
C GLY A 14 15.30 6.03 7.91
N ALA A 15 15.82 7.19 8.34
CA ALA A 15 16.25 7.43 9.72
C ALA A 15 15.09 7.33 10.71
N LEU A 16 13.90 7.85 10.36
CA LEU A 16 12.70 7.75 11.19
C LEU A 16 12.24 6.29 11.34
N TYR A 17 12.08 5.57 10.23
CA TYR A 17 11.67 4.16 10.26
C TYR A 17 12.66 3.30 11.04
N LEU A 18 13.97 3.50 10.84
CA LEU A 18 15.00 2.77 11.56
C LEU A 18 14.95 3.07 13.07
N SER A 19 14.86 4.35 13.44
CA SER A 19 14.82 4.76 14.84
C SER A 19 13.60 4.19 15.56
N PHE A 20 12.40 4.30 14.98
CA PHE A 20 11.19 3.74 15.58
C PHE A 20 11.26 2.21 15.69
N SER A 21 11.75 1.54 14.66
CA SER A 21 11.87 0.07 14.66
C SER A 21 12.81 -0.40 15.77
N LEU A 22 13.98 0.24 15.92
CA LEU A 22 14.96 -0.12 16.95
C LEU A 22 14.44 0.14 18.37
N VAL A 23 13.81 1.29 18.60
CA VAL A 23 13.27 1.64 19.91
C VAL A 23 12.13 0.69 20.29
N ILE A 24 11.16 0.48 19.41
CA ILE A 24 10.01 -0.38 19.72
C ILE A 24 10.49 -1.83 19.91
N TYR A 25 11.39 -2.33 19.06
CA TYR A 25 11.92 -3.68 19.21
C TYR A 25 12.71 -3.86 20.51
N ARG A 26 13.46 -2.84 20.97
CA ARG A 26 14.20 -2.90 22.23
C ARG A 26 13.29 -3.04 23.45
N TRP A 27 12.09 -2.48 23.41
CA TRP A 27 11.14 -2.47 24.54
C TRP A 27 10.08 -3.58 24.46
N CYS A 28 9.55 -3.87 23.27
CA CYS A 28 8.50 -4.88 23.07
C CYS A 28 9.06 -6.27 22.69
N GLY A 29 10.27 -6.31 22.13
CA GLY A 29 10.88 -7.56 21.64
C GLY A 29 10.03 -8.25 20.58
N ILE A 30 10.02 -9.59 20.65
CA ILE A 30 9.25 -10.45 19.74
C ILE A 30 7.73 -10.40 19.95
N TRP A 31 7.27 -9.81 21.07
CA TRP A 31 5.86 -9.77 21.47
C TRP A 31 5.16 -8.48 21.05
N ILE A 32 5.70 -7.78 20.06
CA ILE A 32 5.12 -6.53 19.54
C ILE A 32 3.73 -6.79 18.92
N ALA A 33 2.74 -6.01 19.35
CA ALA A 33 1.42 -6.04 18.74
C ALA A 33 1.45 -5.36 17.36
N THR A 34 0.60 -5.82 16.44
CA THR A 34 0.32 -5.11 15.19
C THR A 34 -1.10 -4.57 15.25
N PRO A 35 -1.33 -3.24 15.20
CA PRO A 35 -0.34 -2.15 15.12
C PRO A 35 0.46 -1.92 16.41
N ALA A 36 1.65 -1.33 16.29
CA ALA A 36 2.60 -1.15 17.40
C ALA A 36 2.01 -0.43 18.63
N PHE A 37 1.05 0.49 18.44
CA PHE A 37 0.36 1.19 19.52
C PHE A 37 -0.36 0.25 20.51
N GLY A 38 -0.72 -0.96 20.08
CA GLY A 38 -1.32 -1.97 20.95
C GLY A 38 -0.39 -2.43 22.08
N SER A 39 0.93 -2.31 21.89
CA SER A 39 1.93 -2.77 22.87
C SER A 39 2.07 -1.86 24.09
N ALA A 40 1.53 -0.63 24.05
CA ALA A 40 1.71 0.38 25.09
C ALA A 40 0.58 0.39 26.16
N GLY A 41 -0.33 -0.59 26.13
CA GLY A 41 -1.49 -0.68 27.01
C GLY A 41 -2.69 0.19 26.58
N THR A 42 -3.85 -0.06 27.17
CA THR A 42 -5.15 0.46 26.70
C THR A 42 -5.25 1.98 26.68
N LEU A 43 -4.68 2.68 27.69
CA LEU A 43 -4.73 4.14 27.77
C LEU A 43 -3.93 4.79 26.63
N PHE A 44 -2.67 4.41 26.47
CA PHE A 44 -1.81 4.96 25.43
C PHE A 44 -2.28 4.57 24.04
N LYS A 45 -2.77 3.33 23.85
CA LYS A 45 -3.42 2.90 22.60
C LYS A 45 -4.53 3.89 22.19
N LYS A 46 -5.46 4.20 23.09
CA LYS A 46 -6.58 5.13 22.80
C LYS A 46 -6.08 6.55 22.47
N ILE A 47 -5.10 7.07 23.22
CA ILE A 47 -4.52 8.39 22.97
C ILE A 47 -3.85 8.43 21.59
N SER A 48 -3.01 7.44 21.28
CA SER A 48 -2.31 7.34 20.00
C SER A 48 -3.28 7.24 18.82
N TYR A 49 -4.32 6.41 18.92
CA TYR A 49 -5.37 6.35 17.90
C TYR A 49 -6.13 7.66 17.78
N GLY A 50 -6.43 8.35 18.88
CA GLY A 50 -7.10 9.65 18.87
C GLY A 50 -6.30 10.71 18.11
N ILE A 51 -4.97 10.75 18.29
CA ILE A 51 -4.08 11.66 17.57
C ILE A 51 -3.92 11.24 16.10
N ALA A 52 -3.85 9.94 15.83
CA ALA A 52 -3.67 9.42 14.47
C ALA A 52 -4.95 9.55 13.61
N LEU A 53 -6.15 9.51 14.23
CA LEU A 53 -7.43 9.43 13.52
C LEU A 53 -7.63 10.54 12.49
N PRO A 54 -7.41 11.84 12.77
CA PRO A 54 -7.60 12.89 11.78
C PRO A 54 -6.68 12.70 10.56
N GLY A 55 -5.42 12.32 10.79
CA GLY A 55 -4.46 12.05 9.73
C GLY A 55 -4.85 10.83 8.89
N LEU A 56 -5.34 9.77 9.54
CA LEU A 56 -5.83 8.56 8.86
C LEU A 56 -7.07 8.87 8.00
N VAL A 57 -8.05 9.59 8.54
CA VAL A 57 -9.27 9.96 7.81
C VAL A 57 -8.94 10.82 6.59
N ILE A 58 -8.14 11.86 6.77
CA ILE A 58 -7.74 12.76 5.67
C ILE A 58 -6.92 11.99 4.62
N GLY A 59 -5.95 11.18 5.06
CA GLY A 59 -5.11 10.40 4.15
C GLY A 59 -5.92 9.42 3.29
N VAL A 60 -6.82 8.65 3.91
CA VAL A 60 -7.69 7.72 3.19
C VAL A 60 -8.66 8.46 2.27
N ALA A 61 -9.21 9.60 2.71
CA ALA A 61 -10.10 10.42 1.87
C ALA A 61 -9.39 10.93 0.61
N ILE A 62 -8.11 11.33 0.72
CA ILE A 62 -7.32 11.75 -0.44
C ILE A 62 -7.11 10.57 -1.41
N TYR A 63 -6.74 9.39 -0.92
CA TYR A 63 -6.54 8.23 -1.79
C TYR A 63 -7.83 7.80 -2.50
N GLN A 64 -8.94 7.78 -1.77
CA GLN A 64 -10.27 7.53 -2.33
C GLN A 64 -10.63 8.56 -3.40
N HIS A 65 -10.41 9.84 -3.10
CA HIS A 65 -10.69 10.94 -4.03
C HIS A 65 -9.88 10.81 -5.31
N VAL A 66 -8.59 10.51 -5.23
CA VAL A 66 -7.72 10.36 -6.42
C VAL A 66 -8.20 9.21 -7.30
N ALA A 67 -8.53 8.06 -6.70
CA ALA A 67 -9.06 6.91 -7.43
C ALA A 67 -10.42 7.22 -8.09
N ALA A 68 -11.35 7.82 -7.33
CA ALA A 68 -12.67 8.21 -7.83
C ALA A 68 -12.57 9.25 -8.95
N LYS A 69 -11.69 10.25 -8.80
CA LYS A 69 -11.47 11.29 -9.82
C LYS A 69 -10.86 10.71 -11.09
N LEU A 70 -9.96 9.75 -10.97
CA LEU A 70 -9.38 9.07 -12.13
C LEU A 70 -10.45 8.32 -12.94
N LEU A 71 -11.33 7.58 -12.27
CA LEU A 71 -12.47 6.91 -12.91
C LEU A 71 -13.44 7.93 -13.53
N PHE A 72 -13.81 8.95 -12.75
CA PHE A 72 -14.73 10.01 -13.17
C PHE A 72 -14.26 10.72 -14.45
N VAL A 73 -12.99 11.16 -14.48
CA VAL A 73 -12.41 11.84 -15.64
C VAL A 73 -12.29 10.89 -16.83
N ARG A 74 -12.02 9.60 -16.62
CA ARG A 74 -11.95 8.64 -17.73
C ARG A 74 -13.32 8.31 -18.33
N MET A 75 -14.35 8.16 -17.50
CA MET A 75 -15.70 7.82 -17.97
C MET A 75 -16.40 8.98 -18.65
N LEU A 76 -16.23 10.21 -18.13
CA LEU A 76 -16.92 11.40 -18.66
C LEU A 76 -16.04 12.22 -19.60
N ARG A 77 -14.84 11.75 -19.96
CA ARG A 77 -13.96 12.44 -20.91
C ARG A 77 -14.72 12.73 -22.20
N ASP A 78 -14.51 13.91 -22.77
CA ASP A 78 -15.12 14.36 -24.03
C ASP A 78 -16.66 14.47 -23.98
N THR A 79 -17.25 14.48 -22.78
CA THR A 79 -18.69 14.73 -22.59
C THR A 79 -18.94 16.05 -21.85
N ARG A 80 -20.08 16.70 -22.13
CA ARG A 80 -20.53 17.89 -21.39
C ARG A 80 -20.72 17.63 -19.89
N HIS A 81 -21.04 16.38 -19.53
CA HIS A 81 -21.28 15.95 -18.14
C HIS A 81 -20.05 16.07 -17.24
N LEU A 82 -18.84 16.16 -17.80
CA LEU A 82 -17.62 16.34 -17.01
C LEU A 82 -17.57 17.70 -16.30
N GLN A 83 -18.08 18.75 -16.95
CA GLN A 83 -17.98 20.13 -16.49
C GLN A 83 -19.35 20.75 -16.14
N GLU A 84 -20.45 20.18 -16.62
CA GLU A 84 -21.80 20.68 -16.33
C GLU A 84 -22.48 19.92 -15.18
N ASN A 85 -23.24 20.65 -14.36
CA ASN A 85 -24.05 20.13 -13.27
C ASN A 85 -25.25 19.33 -13.79
N THR A 86 -24.99 18.08 -14.18
CA THR A 86 -26.00 17.15 -14.71
C THR A 86 -26.22 15.99 -13.75
N VAL A 87 -27.36 15.30 -13.86
CA VAL A 87 -27.61 14.08 -13.05
C VAL A 87 -26.53 13.02 -13.34
N ILE A 88 -26.05 12.92 -14.58
CA ILE A 88 -24.97 12.01 -14.97
C ILE A 88 -23.65 12.39 -14.26
N HIS A 89 -23.34 13.69 -14.12
CA HIS A 89 -22.18 14.16 -13.35
C HIS A 89 -22.25 13.66 -11.91
N TRP A 90 -23.35 13.97 -11.21
CA TRP A 90 -23.50 13.64 -9.79
C TRP A 90 -23.59 12.14 -9.54
N SER A 91 -24.35 11.40 -10.35
CA SER A 91 -24.47 9.95 -10.22
C SER A 91 -23.15 9.24 -10.49
N THR A 92 -22.37 9.67 -11.49
CA THR A 92 -21.06 9.08 -11.78
C THR A 92 -20.06 9.39 -10.66
N TRP A 93 -20.07 10.62 -10.12
CA TRP A 93 -19.20 11.02 -9.02
C TRP A 93 -19.50 10.26 -7.72
N LEU A 94 -20.76 10.31 -7.27
CA LEU A 94 -21.19 9.65 -6.04
C LEU A 94 -21.13 8.13 -6.19
N GLY A 95 -21.51 7.59 -7.35
CA GLY A 95 -21.42 6.17 -7.66
C GLY A 95 -20.00 5.65 -7.64
N ALA A 96 -19.03 6.37 -8.22
CA ALA A 96 -17.62 5.98 -8.17
C ALA A 96 -17.07 5.98 -6.74
N ASN A 97 -17.41 7.00 -5.93
CA ASN A 97 -16.99 7.05 -4.52
C ASN A 97 -17.62 5.94 -3.69
N LEU A 98 -18.93 5.69 -3.87
CA LEU A 98 -19.65 4.64 -3.15
C LEU A 98 -19.11 3.26 -3.52
N LEU A 99 -18.90 3.00 -4.82
CA LEU A 99 -18.38 1.73 -5.31
C LEU A 99 -16.98 1.44 -4.76
N LEU A 100 -16.05 2.39 -4.90
CA LEU A 100 -14.68 2.22 -4.39
C LEU A 100 -14.68 2.06 -2.86
N GLY A 101 -15.54 2.79 -2.16
CA GLY A 101 -15.67 2.70 -0.70
C GLY A 101 -16.21 1.34 -0.26
N ALA A 102 -17.24 0.85 -0.95
CA ALA A 102 -17.82 -0.47 -0.71
C ALA A 102 -16.81 -1.59 -1.00
N LEU A 103 -16.02 -1.49 -2.07
CA LEU A 103 -14.94 -2.45 -2.37
C LEU A 103 -13.87 -2.44 -1.28
N GLY A 104 -13.46 -1.26 -0.82
CA GLY A 104 -12.51 -1.13 0.29
C GLY A 104 -13.04 -1.76 1.58
N PHE A 105 -14.32 -1.53 1.89
CA PHE A 105 -15.00 -2.15 3.04
C PHE A 105 -15.04 -3.67 2.93
N ILE A 106 -15.41 -4.22 1.78
CA ILE A 106 -15.43 -5.67 1.54
C ILE A 106 -14.04 -6.28 1.75
N ILE A 107 -12.98 -5.64 1.25
CA ILE A 107 -11.61 -6.14 1.42
C ILE A 107 -11.17 -6.10 2.89
N ALA A 108 -11.55 -5.05 3.62
CA ALA A 108 -11.23 -4.92 5.05
C ALA A 108 -11.87 -6.05 5.88
N GLU A 109 -13.12 -6.40 5.57
CA GLU A 109 -13.86 -7.48 6.25
C GLU A 109 -13.41 -8.88 5.80
N ALA A 110 -12.92 -9.03 4.57
CA ALA A 110 -12.41 -10.28 4.03
C ALA A 110 -10.99 -10.64 4.50
N VAL A 111 -10.21 -9.65 4.95
CA VAL A 111 -8.86 -9.88 5.50
C VAL A 111 -8.70 -9.03 6.76
N PRO A 112 -9.33 -9.42 7.88
CA PRO A 112 -9.38 -8.60 9.10
C PRO A 112 -8.07 -8.57 9.90
N ILE A 113 -6.94 -8.93 9.29
CA ILE A 113 -5.59 -8.88 9.86
C ILE A 113 -4.74 -7.92 9.02
N LEU A 114 -4.31 -6.82 9.66
CA LEU A 114 -3.59 -5.73 9.00
C LEU A 114 -2.32 -6.21 8.27
N ASN A 115 -1.55 -7.12 8.86
CA ASN A 115 -0.32 -7.63 8.24
C ASN A 115 -0.56 -8.34 6.92
N TYR A 116 -1.67 -9.07 6.80
CA TYR A 116 -2.03 -9.75 5.55
C TYR A 116 -2.49 -8.73 4.49
N LEU A 117 -3.27 -7.71 4.88
CA LEU A 117 -3.63 -6.61 3.97
C LEU A 117 -2.40 -5.86 3.46
N LEU A 118 -1.45 -5.51 4.34
CA LEU A 118 -0.21 -4.86 3.96
C LEU A 118 0.65 -5.75 3.06
N GLY A 119 0.71 -7.05 3.33
CA GLY A 119 1.42 -8.02 2.49
C GLY A 119 0.82 -8.13 1.08
N LEU A 120 -0.51 -8.20 0.97
CA LEU A 120 -1.21 -8.19 -0.32
C LEU A 120 -0.98 -6.88 -1.08
N ALA A 121 -1.18 -5.74 -0.43
CA ALA A 121 -0.95 -4.42 -1.04
C ALA A 121 0.51 -4.24 -1.48
N GLY A 122 1.46 -4.69 -0.66
CA GLY A 122 2.88 -4.64 -0.95
C GLY A 122 3.26 -5.48 -2.17
N SER A 123 2.77 -6.72 -2.25
CA SER A 123 3.08 -7.63 -3.36
C SER A 123 2.36 -7.27 -4.66
N LEU A 124 1.07 -6.93 -4.61
CA LEU A 124 0.26 -6.67 -5.81
C LEU A 124 0.40 -5.25 -6.35
N CYS A 125 0.59 -4.26 -5.48
CA CYS A 125 0.62 -2.85 -5.89
C CYS A 125 2.04 -2.29 -5.79
N PHE A 126 2.67 -2.34 -4.61
CA PHE A 126 3.94 -1.62 -4.43
C PHE A 126 5.10 -2.26 -5.19
N ALA A 127 5.23 -3.59 -5.23
CA ALA A 127 6.32 -4.23 -5.96
C ALA A 127 6.28 -3.90 -7.47
N PRO A 128 5.14 -3.97 -8.19
CA PRO A 128 5.09 -3.54 -9.58
C PRO A 128 5.40 -2.06 -9.79
N PHE A 129 4.77 -1.17 -9.01
CA PHE A 129 4.90 0.28 -9.21
C PHE A 129 6.24 0.86 -8.74
N SER A 130 6.89 0.24 -7.75
CA SER A 130 8.16 0.74 -7.20
C SER A 130 9.40 0.03 -7.74
N LEU A 131 9.30 -1.25 -8.11
CA LEU A 131 10.46 -2.04 -8.55
C LEU A 131 10.38 -2.36 -10.04
N ILE A 132 9.27 -2.94 -10.50
CA ILE A 132 9.17 -3.51 -11.86
C ILE A 132 9.06 -2.40 -12.91
N PHE A 133 8.01 -1.58 -12.87
CA PHE A 133 7.75 -0.60 -13.92
C PHE A 133 8.85 0.46 -14.05
N PRO A 134 9.36 1.07 -12.96
CA PRO A 134 10.44 2.05 -13.09
C PRO A 134 11.72 1.44 -13.68
N ALA A 135 12.08 0.22 -13.28
CA ALA A 135 13.25 -0.47 -13.82
C ALA A 135 13.06 -0.84 -15.30
N LEU A 136 11.88 -1.34 -15.70
CA LEU A 136 11.58 -1.63 -17.10
C LEU A 136 11.60 -0.38 -17.99
N LEU A 137 11.03 0.73 -17.51
CA LEU A 137 11.06 2.02 -18.23
C LEU A 137 12.50 2.51 -18.39
N TRP A 138 13.31 2.45 -17.33
CA TRP A 138 14.72 2.79 -17.42
C TRP A 138 15.48 1.88 -18.41
N MET A 139 15.23 0.57 -18.38
CA MET A 139 15.85 -0.38 -19.31
C MET A 139 15.40 -0.20 -20.76
N HIS A 140 14.20 0.33 -20.98
CA HIS A 140 13.70 0.71 -22.30
C HIS A 140 14.45 1.93 -22.83
N ASP A 141 14.59 2.98 -22.01
CA ASP A 141 15.26 4.22 -22.40
C ASP A 141 16.78 4.02 -22.62
N PHE A 142 17.41 3.16 -21.82
CA PHE A 142 18.84 2.85 -21.90
C PHE A 142 19.14 1.52 -22.61
N ARG A 143 18.35 1.15 -23.61
CA ARG A 143 18.47 -0.14 -24.33
C ARG A 143 19.86 -0.42 -24.93
N SER A 144 20.59 0.64 -25.30
CA SER A 144 21.96 0.56 -25.84
C SER A 144 22.98 0.04 -24.82
N TYR A 145 22.69 0.15 -23.51
CA TYR A 145 23.61 -0.25 -22.45
C TYR A 145 23.82 -1.77 -22.37
N ARG A 146 22.97 -2.55 -23.05
CA ARG A 146 23.14 -3.99 -23.23
C ARG A 146 24.40 -4.39 -23.98
N ALA A 147 24.84 -3.56 -24.92
CA ALA A 147 26.05 -3.78 -25.73
C ALA A 147 27.09 -2.67 -25.50
N GLY A 148 26.90 -1.85 -24.46
CA GLY A 148 27.78 -0.75 -24.12
C GLY A 148 29.04 -1.20 -23.37
N SER A 149 29.70 -0.27 -22.69
CA SER A 149 30.86 -0.56 -21.84
C SER A 149 30.49 -1.53 -20.70
N ARG A 150 31.51 -2.18 -20.09
CA ARG A 150 31.29 -3.11 -18.96
C ARG A 150 30.49 -2.48 -17.80
N SER A 151 30.68 -1.19 -17.55
CA SER A 151 29.91 -0.44 -16.53
C SER A 151 28.44 -0.28 -16.92
N GLN A 152 28.17 0.02 -18.20
CA GLN A 152 26.81 0.14 -18.72
C GLN A 152 26.07 -1.20 -18.70
N GLN A 153 26.74 -2.28 -19.09
CA GLN A 153 26.21 -3.64 -19.02
C GLN A 153 25.93 -4.05 -17.57
N ALA A 154 26.83 -3.73 -16.64
CA ALA A 154 26.62 -4.01 -15.21
C ALA A 154 25.40 -3.24 -14.65
N MET A 155 25.24 -1.96 -14.99
CA MET A 155 24.09 -1.16 -14.57
C MET A 155 22.78 -1.69 -15.17
N TYR A 156 22.81 -2.13 -16.43
CA TYR A 156 21.65 -2.78 -17.07
C TYR A 156 21.30 -4.11 -16.37
N GLY A 157 22.30 -4.92 -16.05
CA GLY A 157 22.14 -6.17 -15.30
C GLY A 157 21.57 -5.92 -13.89
N ALA A 158 22.00 -4.87 -13.20
CA ALA A 158 21.45 -4.49 -11.89
C ALA A 158 19.95 -4.14 -11.96
N HIS A 159 19.52 -3.39 -12.99
CA HIS A 159 18.09 -3.10 -13.18
C HIS A 159 17.30 -4.35 -13.56
N ALA A 160 17.87 -5.25 -14.36
CA ALA A 160 17.26 -6.54 -14.64
C ALA A 160 17.07 -7.37 -13.35
N LEU A 161 18.05 -7.36 -12.45
CA LEU A 161 17.93 -8.02 -11.14
C LEU A 161 16.81 -7.40 -10.28
N ILE A 162 16.66 -6.08 -10.28
CA ILE A 162 15.55 -5.39 -9.58
C ILE A 162 14.20 -5.87 -10.11
N VAL A 163 14.06 -6.01 -11.44
CA VAL A 163 12.84 -6.56 -12.05
C VAL A 163 12.58 -8.00 -11.58
N LEU A 164 13.60 -8.86 -11.55
CA LEU A 164 13.47 -10.24 -11.09
C LEU A 164 13.06 -10.33 -9.62
N VAL A 165 13.67 -9.51 -8.75
CA VAL A 165 13.28 -9.41 -7.34
C VAL A 165 11.85 -8.90 -7.21
N GLY A 166 11.46 -7.88 -7.99
CA GLY A 166 10.09 -7.38 -8.01
C GLY A 166 9.09 -8.46 -8.43
N MET A 167 9.38 -9.21 -9.49
CA MET A 167 8.55 -10.34 -9.94
C MET A 167 8.45 -11.44 -8.88
N PHE A 168 9.55 -11.75 -8.20
CA PHE A 168 9.55 -12.69 -7.08
C PHE A 168 8.69 -12.19 -5.93
N MET A 169 8.75 -10.90 -5.58
CA MET A 169 7.90 -10.31 -4.54
C MET A 169 6.42 -10.33 -4.90
N VAL A 170 6.07 -10.11 -6.18
CA VAL A 170 4.69 -10.26 -6.66
C VAL A 170 4.24 -11.70 -6.49
N VAL A 171 4.92 -12.66 -7.11
CA VAL A 171 4.47 -14.06 -7.12
C VAL A 171 4.59 -14.70 -5.74
N GLY A 172 5.79 -14.68 -5.15
CA GLY A 172 6.08 -15.30 -3.86
C GLY A 172 5.39 -14.59 -2.71
N GLY A 173 5.34 -13.25 -2.74
CA GLY A 173 4.66 -12.46 -1.71
C GLY A 173 3.15 -12.66 -1.74
N THR A 174 2.51 -12.56 -2.91
CA THR A 174 1.06 -12.80 -3.02
C THR A 174 0.72 -14.24 -2.63
N TYR A 175 1.49 -15.23 -3.09
CA TYR A 175 1.26 -16.63 -2.70
C TYR A 175 1.41 -16.85 -1.19
N GLY A 176 2.49 -16.34 -0.58
CA GLY A 176 2.75 -16.50 0.85
C GLY A 176 1.66 -15.87 1.71
N VAL A 177 1.18 -14.69 1.33
CA VAL A 177 0.08 -14.03 2.04
C VAL A 177 -1.24 -14.78 1.83
N ALA A 178 -1.53 -15.26 0.62
CA ALA A 178 -2.72 -16.07 0.37
C ALA A 178 -2.75 -17.37 1.20
N VAL A 179 -1.61 -18.05 1.33
CA VAL A 179 -1.48 -19.23 2.20
C VAL A 179 -1.68 -18.85 3.66
N SER A 180 -1.13 -17.73 4.11
CA SER A 180 -1.27 -17.25 5.49
C SER A 180 -2.73 -16.91 5.83
N ILE A 181 -3.44 -16.26 4.91
CA ILE A 181 -4.88 -15.98 5.03
C ILE A 181 -5.66 -17.29 5.12
N LYS A 182 -5.40 -18.24 4.22
CA LYS A 182 -6.06 -19.55 4.25
C LYS A 182 -5.86 -20.25 5.60
N GLN A 183 -4.63 -20.31 6.09
CA GLN A 183 -4.32 -20.93 7.37
C GLN A 183 -4.99 -20.22 8.55
N ALA A 184 -5.11 -18.89 8.50
CA ALA A 184 -5.79 -18.11 9.53
C ALA A 184 -7.30 -18.40 9.59
N TYR A 185 -7.94 -18.64 8.43
CA TYR A 185 -9.31 -19.15 8.37
C TYR A 185 -9.42 -20.60 8.84
N ASP A 186 -8.55 -21.50 8.37
CA ASP A 186 -8.58 -22.92 8.70
C ASP A 186 -8.35 -23.18 10.20
N SER A 187 -7.52 -22.36 10.85
CA SER A 187 -7.23 -22.44 12.29
C SER A 187 -8.26 -21.74 13.17
N GLY A 188 -9.23 -21.02 12.58
CA GLY A 188 -10.22 -20.22 13.32
C GLY A 188 -9.65 -18.97 13.99
N MET A 189 -8.41 -18.56 13.66
CA MET A 189 -7.83 -17.29 14.10
C MET A 189 -8.58 -16.09 13.53
N ILE A 190 -9.05 -16.21 12.29
CA ILE A 190 -10.04 -15.32 11.70
C ILE A 190 -11.38 -16.04 11.77
N GLY A 191 -12.41 -15.37 12.28
CA GLY A 191 -13.78 -15.85 12.25
C GLY A 191 -14.34 -15.93 10.82
N LYS A 192 -15.65 -15.80 10.67
CA LYS A 192 -16.25 -15.69 9.33
C LYS A 192 -15.98 -14.30 8.75
N ALA A 193 -16.02 -14.15 7.42
CA ALA A 193 -16.11 -12.82 6.84
C ALA A 193 -17.36 -12.13 7.39
N PHE A 194 -17.24 -10.86 7.81
CA PHE A 194 -18.29 -10.10 8.52
C PHE A 194 -18.68 -10.66 9.89
N ASP A 195 -17.75 -11.35 10.57
CA ASP A 195 -17.92 -11.71 11.97
C ASP A 195 -17.72 -10.46 12.83
N CYS A 196 -18.73 -10.03 13.57
CA CYS A 196 -18.70 -8.83 14.43
C CYS A 196 -17.76 -8.99 15.65
N ALA A 197 -16.80 -9.90 15.59
CA ALA A 197 -15.84 -10.20 16.63
C ALA A 197 -14.83 -9.06 16.82
N ASP A 198 -14.44 -8.84 18.08
CA ASP A 198 -13.43 -7.83 18.41
C ASP A 198 -12.04 -8.29 17.94
N ASN A 199 -11.43 -7.55 17.02
CA ASN A 199 -10.08 -7.76 16.51
C ASN A 199 -9.08 -6.73 17.06
N SER A 200 -9.44 -5.98 18.10
CA SER A 200 -8.63 -4.90 18.63
C SER A 200 -7.40 -5.40 19.41
N GLY A 201 -7.30 -6.70 19.72
CA GLY A 201 -6.12 -7.30 20.34
C GLY A 201 -5.93 -6.88 21.79
N SER A 202 -7.01 -6.85 22.58
CA SER A 202 -7.00 -6.66 24.04
C SER A 202 -7.65 -7.82 24.77
#